data_AF-A0A936UDM9-F1
#
_entry.id   AF-A0A936UDM9-F1
#
_cell.length_a   1.000
_cell.length_b   1.000
_cell.length_c   1.000
_cell.angle_alpha   90.00
_cell.angle_beta   90.00
_cell.angle_gamma   90.00
#
_symmetry.space_group_name_H-M   'P 1'
#
loop_
_entity.id
_entity.type
_entity.pdbx_description
1 polymer ?
#
loop_
_entity_poly.entity_id
_entity_poly.type
_entity_poly.pdbx_seq_one_letter_code
_entity_poly.pdbx_strand_id
1 'polypeptide(L)'
;MGTDTNPALVSTDGGTNWVALTPTVSVPAGSTSLLVRVPTVNDLVSEPTETVSLSAATAQNTTPVAGTGSIPGQRWRPTLSITGPATIDEAAGTVTYTVTLSNPSATPVTVAYGTANGTATAGSDYTATSGSLTFAPGATVATFTVPVTNDAL
;
A
#
# COMPACT_ATOMS: atom_id res chain seq x y z
N MET A 1 -8.68 1.33 8.30
CA MET A 1 -9.42 2.21 7.38
C MET A 1 -8.40 3.17 6.85
N GLY A 2 -8.12 3.06 5.56
CA GLY A 2 -7.09 3.80 4.85
C GLY A 2 -7.36 5.29 4.88
N THR A 3 -6.36 6.03 4.42
CA THR A 3 -6.42 7.50 4.26
C THR A 3 -7.19 7.93 3.01
N ASP A 4 -7.77 6.95 2.31
CA ASP A 4 -8.38 7.07 0.98
C ASP A 4 -9.79 7.63 0.97
N THR A 5 -10.34 8.04 2.11
CA THR A 5 -11.68 8.61 2.16
C THR A 5 -11.69 9.94 2.88
N ASN A 6 -12.50 10.85 2.36
CA ASN A 6 -12.89 12.07 3.03
C ASN A 6 -14.28 11.90 3.67
N PRO A 7 -14.66 12.80 4.60
CA PRO A 7 -15.99 12.78 5.19
C PRO A 7 -17.11 12.68 4.13
N ALA A 8 -18.10 11.84 4.42
CA ALA A 8 -19.23 11.63 3.54
C ALA A 8 -20.03 12.91 3.33
N LEU A 9 -20.59 13.06 2.13
CA LEU A 9 -21.40 14.20 1.73
C LEU A 9 -22.79 13.74 1.31
N VAL A 10 -23.78 14.61 1.49
CA VAL A 10 -25.17 14.38 1.10
C VAL A 10 -25.69 15.50 0.21
N SER A 11 -26.55 15.13 -0.73
CA SER A 11 -27.29 16.03 -1.60
C SER A 11 -28.77 15.64 -1.64
N THR A 12 -29.64 16.64 -1.51
CA THR A 12 -31.11 16.49 -1.60
C THR A 12 -31.67 17.15 -2.86
N ASP A 13 -30.80 17.66 -3.75
CA ASP A 13 -31.14 18.41 -4.96
C ASP A 13 -30.59 17.74 -6.24
N GLY A 14 -30.56 16.41 -6.23
CA GLY A 14 -30.14 15.60 -7.38
C GLY A 14 -28.63 15.66 -7.66
N GLY A 15 -27.81 16.06 -6.67
CA GLY A 15 -26.35 16.11 -6.79
C GLY A 15 -25.81 17.48 -7.20
N THR A 16 -26.62 18.54 -7.15
CA THR A 16 -26.21 19.89 -7.53
C THR A 16 -25.39 20.54 -6.41
N ASN A 17 -25.88 20.46 -5.16
CA ASN A 17 -25.17 20.95 -3.98
C ASN A 17 -24.89 19.79 -3.01
N TRP A 18 -23.72 19.85 -2.37
CA TRP A 18 -23.25 18.82 -1.46
C TRP A 18 -22.81 19.45 -0.14
N VAL A 19 -23.36 18.91 0.95
CA VAL A 19 -23.03 19.32 2.32
C VAL A 19 -22.52 18.13 3.11
N ALA A 20 -21.86 18.39 4.25
CA ALA A 20 -21.42 17.34 5.15
C ALA A 20 -22.58 16.45 5.58
N LEU A 21 -22.40 15.14 5.51
CA LEU A 21 -23.39 14.19 5.99
C LEU A 21 -23.50 14.27 7.52
N THR A 22 -24.71 14.44 8.02
CA THR A 22 -25.05 14.41 9.45
C THR A 22 -25.77 13.09 9.79
N PRO A 23 -25.84 12.69 11.08
CA PRO A 23 -26.54 11.46 11.49
C PRO A 23 -28.02 11.41 11.07
N THR A 24 -28.65 12.58 10.93
CA THR A 24 -29.98 12.73 10.38
C THR A 24 -29.95 13.68 9.19
N VAL A 25 -30.69 13.35 8.14
CA VAL A 25 -30.85 14.19 6.95
C VAL A 25 -32.34 14.37 6.70
N SER A 26 -32.78 15.61 6.51
CA SER A 26 -34.15 15.90 6.10
C SER A 26 -34.28 15.74 4.60
N VAL A 27 -35.21 14.90 4.15
CA VAL A 27 -35.59 14.79 2.74
C VAL A 27 -36.74 15.77 2.48
N PRO A 28 -36.59 16.73 1.55
CA PRO A 28 -37.66 17.69 1.24
C PRO A 28 -38.96 17.00 0.80
N ALA A 29 -40.10 17.62 1.13
CA ALA A 29 -41.39 17.12 0.69
C ALA A 29 -41.45 17.03 -0.85
N GLY A 30 -41.96 15.91 -1.37
CA GLY A 30 -42.00 15.64 -2.81
C GLY A 30 -40.74 14.98 -3.37
N SER A 31 -39.64 14.92 -2.62
CA SER A 31 -38.47 14.13 -2.99
C SER A 31 -38.64 12.67 -2.56
N THR A 32 -38.26 11.74 -3.44
CA THR A 32 -38.26 10.30 -3.17
C THR A 32 -36.87 9.73 -2.93
N SER A 33 -35.83 10.54 -3.09
CA SER A 33 -34.44 10.14 -2.95
C SER A 33 -33.56 11.27 -2.41
N LEU A 34 -32.42 10.85 -1.85
CA LEU A 34 -31.24 11.68 -1.61
C LEU A 34 -30.04 10.96 -2.20
N LEU A 35 -28.95 11.68 -2.42
CA LEU A 35 -27.67 11.10 -2.83
C LEU A 35 -26.67 11.21 -1.68
N VAL A 36 -25.96 10.12 -1.40
CA VAL A 36 -24.80 10.11 -0.52
C VAL A 36 -23.59 9.72 -1.35
N ARG A 37 -22.45 10.40 -1.13
CA ARG A 37 -21.17 9.98 -1.68
C ARG A 37 -20.09 10.05 -0.62
N VAL A 38 -19.10 9.19 -0.75
CA VAL A 38 -17.87 9.24 0.03
C VAL A 38 -16.75 9.60 -0.97
N PRO A 39 -16.20 10.82 -0.92
CA PRO A 39 -15.10 11.17 -1.80
C PRO A 39 -13.88 10.32 -1.49
N THR A 40 -13.22 9.80 -2.52
CA THR A 40 -11.99 9.04 -2.38
C THR A 40 -10.77 9.92 -2.61
N VAL A 41 -9.66 9.63 -1.95
CA VAL A 41 -8.34 10.18 -2.24
C VAL A 41 -7.64 9.18 -3.16
N ASN A 42 -7.05 9.67 -4.24
CA ASN A 42 -6.23 8.83 -5.11
C ASN A 42 -4.76 9.15 -4.86
N ASP A 43 -4.00 8.14 -4.51
CA ASP A 43 -2.56 8.23 -4.42
C ASP A 43 -1.87 7.03 -5.10
N LEU A 44 -0.58 6.85 -4.82
CA LEU A 44 0.27 5.78 -5.38
C LEU A 44 0.60 4.73 -4.32
N VAL A 45 -0.09 4.69 -3.19
CA VAL A 45 0.11 3.67 -2.16
C VAL A 45 -0.62 2.39 -2.59
N SER A 46 0.03 1.23 -2.44
CA SER A 46 -0.66 -0.05 -2.60
C SER A 46 -1.46 -0.38 -1.34
N GLU A 47 -2.73 -0.68 -1.50
CA GLU A 47 -3.64 -0.97 -0.39
C GLU A 47 -4.45 -2.25 -0.58
N PRO A 48 -4.94 -2.87 0.51
CA PRO A 48 -6.01 -3.85 0.41
C PRO A 48 -7.30 -3.22 -0.15
N THR A 49 -8.23 -4.05 -0.60
CA THR A 49 -9.58 -3.58 -0.92
C THR A 49 -10.27 -3.08 0.35
N GLU A 50 -10.86 -1.89 0.27
CA GLU A 50 -11.65 -1.32 1.35
C GLU A 50 -13.15 -1.39 1.03
N THR A 51 -13.97 -1.27 2.06
CA THR A 51 -15.43 -1.21 1.95
C THR A 51 -16.00 -0.04 2.71
N VAL A 52 -17.06 0.55 2.17
CA VAL A 52 -17.82 1.63 2.78
C VAL A 52 -19.27 1.16 2.89
N SER A 53 -19.82 1.19 4.09
CA SER A 53 -21.20 0.79 4.36
C SER A 53 -22.04 2.01 4.73
N LEU A 54 -23.19 2.17 4.08
CA LEU A 54 -24.21 3.13 4.45
C LEU A 54 -25.43 2.36 4.96
N SER A 55 -25.93 2.73 6.14
CA SER A 55 -27.18 2.20 6.70
C SER A 55 -28.13 3.35 6.98
N ALA A 56 -29.42 3.18 6.68
CA ALA A 56 -30.43 4.19 6.89
C ALA A 56 -31.77 3.57 7.32
N ALA A 57 -32.51 4.31 8.14
CA ALA A 57 -33.87 4.01 8.58
C ALA A 57 -34.66 5.32 8.65
N THR A 58 -35.99 5.23 8.77
CA THR A 58 -36.85 6.38 9.08
C THR A 58 -37.67 6.09 10.33
N ALA A 59 -38.36 7.11 10.86
CA ALA A 59 -39.27 6.92 11.99
C ALA A 59 -40.42 5.94 11.68
N GLN A 60 -40.82 5.86 10.40
CA GLN A 60 -41.88 4.96 9.93
C GLN A 60 -41.33 3.61 9.46
N ASN A 61 -40.10 3.56 8.94
CA ASN A 61 -39.40 2.34 8.52
C ASN A 61 -38.22 2.12 9.46
N THR A 62 -38.49 1.54 10.63
CA THR A 62 -37.53 1.48 11.74
C THR A 62 -36.45 0.42 11.57
N THR A 63 -36.66 -0.58 10.71
CA THR A 63 -35.64 -1.57 10.35
C THR A 63 -34.64 -0.92 9.38
N PRO A 64 -33.36 -0.77 9.75
CA PRO A 64 -32.38 -0.18 8.86
C PRO A 64 -32.10 -1.05 7.64
N VAL A 65 -31.93 -0.40 6.48
CA VAL A 65 -31.45 -1.01 5.25
C VAL A 65 -30.03 -0.55 5.01
N ALA A 66 -29.16 -1.45 4.57
CA ALA A 66 -27.76 -1.16 4.32
C ALA A 66 -27.35 -1.42 2.85
N GLY A 67 -26.43 -0.61 2.37
CA GLY A 67 -25.71 -0.81 1.11
C GLY A 67 -24.20 -0.74 1.35
N THR A 68 -23.44 -1.54 0.60
CA THR A 68 -21.98 -1.58 0.68
C THR A 68 -21.36 -1.22 -0.67
N GLY A 69 -20.37 -0.34 -0.64
CA GLY A 69 -19.48 -0.02 -1.76
C GLY A 69 -18.07 -0.55 -1.50
N SER A 70 -17.28 -0.73 -2.55
CA SER A 70 -15.88 -1.18 -2.44
C SER A 70 -14.94 -0.23 -3.16
N ILE A 71 -13.78 0.01 -2.54
CA ILE A 71 -12.66 0.79 -3.07
C ILE A 71 -11.53 -0.21 -3.37
N PRO A 72 -11.26 -0.56 -4.64
CA PRO A 72 -10.25 -1.57 -4.97
C PRO A 72 -8.82 -1.05 -4.77
N GLY A 73 -8.04 -1.67 -3.88
CA GLY A 73 -6.69 -1.19 -3.51
C GLY A 73 -5.51 -1.74 -4.34
N GLN A 74 -5.74 -2.68 -5.26
CA GLN A 74 -4.63 -3.39 -5.93
C GLN A 74 -4.09 -2.76 -7.22
N ARG A 75 -4.52 -1.54 -7.58
CA ARG A 75 -4.09 -0.91 -8.83
C ARG A 75 -2.61 -0.51 -8.84
N TRP A 76 -1.99 -0.38 -7.65
CA TRP A 76 -0.61 0.12 -7.48
C TRP A 76 0.31 -0.89 -6.80
N ARG A 77 0.11 -2.19 -7.00
CA ARG A 77 0.98 -3.20 -6.38
C ARG A 77 2.44 -2.97 -6.80
N PRO A 78 3.39 -2.80 -5.86
CA PRO A 78 4.73 -2.36 -6.20
C PRO A 78 5.51 -3.42 -6.96
N THR A 79 6.38 -2.96 -7.86
CA THR A 79 7.43 -3.78 -8.47
C THR A 79 8.72 -3.66 -7.67
N LEU A 80 9.58 -4.67 -7.80
CA LEU A 80 10.85 -4.76 -7.08
C LEU A 80 12.01 -4.50 -8.03
N SER A 81 13.02 -3.79 -7.54
CA SER A 81 14.33 -3.68 -8.19
C SER A 81 15.44 -3.88 -7.16
N ILE A 82 16.60 -4.32 -7.63
CA ILE A 82 17.82 -4.46 -6.83
C ILE A 82 18.97 -3.76 -7.54
N THR A 83 19.75 -3.00 -6.79
CA THR A 83 20.96 -2.34 -7.27
C THR A 83 22.12 -2.64 -6.32
N GLY A 84 23.33 -2.65 -6.87
CA GLY A 84 24.58 -2.85 -6.15
C GLY A 84 25.72 -2.18 -6.90
N PRO A 85 26.93 -2.14 -6.31
CA PRO A 85 28.09 -1.60 -6.98
C PRO A 85 28.47 -2.44 -8.21
N ALA A 86 28.94 -1.78 -9.27
CA ALA A 86 29.40 -2.44 -10.49
C ALA A 86 30.77 -3.13 -10.30
N THR A 87 31.57 -2.64 -9.35
CA THR A 87 32.88 -3.14 -8.99
C THR A 87 32.98 -3.19 -7.47
N ILE A 88 33.50 -4.29 -6.93
CA ILE A 88 33.68 -4.50 -5.50
C ILE A 88 35.17 -4.68 -5.26
N ASP A 89 35.71 -3.91 -4.32
CA ASP A 89 37.07 -4.13 -3.82
C ASP A 89 37.00 -5.26 -2.79
N GLU A 90 37.83 -6.28 -2.96
CA GLU A 90 37.92 -7.42 -2.05
C GLU A 90 38.31 -6.96 -0.63
N ALA A 91 39.09 -5.88 -0.53
CA ALA A 91 39.45 -5.25 0.74
C ALA A 91 38.28 -4.52 1.43
N ALA A 92 37.13 -4.35 0.77
CA ALA A 92 35.95 -3.70 1.36
C ALA A 92 35.32 -4.53 2.49
N GLY A 93 35.58 -5.84 2.53
CA GLY A 93 35.07 -6.79 3.53
C GLY A 93 33.57 -7.08 3.44
N THR A 94 32.76 -6.13 2.96
CA THR A 94 31.34 -6.34 2.66
C THR A 94 30.91 -5.52 1.44
N VAL A 95 29.91 -6.03 0.72
CA VAL A 95 29.16 -5.28 -0.29
C VAL A 95 27.73 -5.07 0.18
N THR A 96 27.17 -3.88 -0.06
CA THR A 96 25.77 -3.58 0.21
C THR A 96 24.96 -3.58 -1.08
N TYR A 97 23.83 -4.30 -1.06
CA TYR A 97 22.82 -4.25 -2.11
C TYR A 97 21.60 -3.50 -1.60
N THR A 98 21.02 -2.67 -2.48
CA THR A 98 19.81 -1.91 -2.22
C THR A 98 18.64 -2.53 -2.96
N VAL A 99 17.59 -2.86 -2.23
CA VAL A 99 16.32 -3.35 -2.77
C VAL A 99 15.31 -2.22 -2.68
N THR A 100 14.65 -1.90 -3.80
CA THR A 100 13.73 -0.77 -3.92
C THR A 100 12.36 -1.22 -4.43
N LEU A 101 11.29 -0.75 -3.77
CA LEU A 101 9.91 -0.82 -4.26
C LEU A 101 9.59 0.41 -5.13
N SER A 102 8.85 0.21 -6.22
CA SER A 102 8.45 1.31 -7.13
C SER A 102 7.55 2.37 -6.49
N ASN A 103 6.82 2.00 -5.44
CA ASN A 103 5.90 2.85 -4.70
C ASN A 103 5.66 2.24 -3.30
N PRO A 104 5.20 3.02 -2.31
CA PRO A 104 4.91 2.52 -0.98
C PRO A 104 3.73 1.54 -0.95
N SER A 105 3.69 0.71 0.09
CA SER A 105 2.56 -0.16 0.44
C SER A 105 2.05 0.20 1.82
N ALA A 106 0.72 0.19 2.02
CA ALA A 106 0.10 0.38 3.32
C ALA A 106 0.26 -0.86 4.24
N THR A 107 0.62 -2.01 3.66
CA THR A 107 0.93 -3.23 4.40
C THR A 107 2.40 -3.62 4.23
N PRO A 108 2.99 -4.36 5.19
CA PRO A 108 4.37 -4.82 5.07
C PRO A 108 4.58 -5.65 3.81
N VAL A 109 5.71 -5.44 3.13
CA VAL A 109 6.13 -6.24 1.97
C VAL A 109 7.37 -7.03 2.35
N THR A 110 7.32 -8.36 2.25
CA THR A 110 8.45 -9.23 2.56
C THR A 110 9.04 -9.83 1.30
N VAL A 111 10.36 -9.75 1.17
CA VAL A 111 11.15 -10.22 0.03
C VAL A 111 12.20 -11.19 0.53
N ALA A 112 12.14 -12.44 0.08
CA ALA A 112 13.22 -13.39 0.30
C ALA A 112 14.39 -13.08 -0.66
N TYR A 113 15.62 -13.14 -0.15
CA TYR A 113 16.82 -12.94 -0.95
C TYR A 113 17.84 -14.05 -0.69
N GLY A 114 18.73 -14.25 -1.65
CA GLY A 114 19.82 -15.20 -1.57
C GLY A 114 20.89 -14.87 -2.61
N THR A 115 22.15 -15.03 -2.22
CA THR A 115 23.28 -14.96 -3.14
C THR A 115 23.44 -16.29 -3.90
N ALA A 116 23.91 -16.23 -5.15
CA ALA A 116 24.27 -17.39 -5.94
C ALA A 116 25.62 -17.17 -6.62
N ASN A 117 26.36 -18.25 -6.88
CA ASN A 117 27.67 -18.18 -7.51
C ASN A 117 27.55 -17.63 -8.93
N GLY A 118 28.56 -16.86 -9.34
CA GLY A 118 28.81 -16.45 -10.72
C GLY A 118 30.20 -16.93 -11.12
N THR A 119 31.06 -15.99 -11.52
CA THR A 119 32.50 -16.23 -11.56
C THR A 119 33.11 -16.29 -10.15
N ALA A 120 32.57 -15.50 -9.23
CA ALA A 120 32.87 -15.59 -7.80
C ALA A 120 32.12 -16.78 -7.16
N THR A 121 32.79 -17.50 -6.27
CA THR A 121 32.33 -18.72 -5.60
C THR A 121 32.19 -18.49 -4.10
N ALA A 122 31.02 -18.81 -3.55
CA ALA A 122 30.80 -18.77 -2.12
C ALA A 122 31.77 -19.70 -1.35
N GLY A 123 32.33 -19.20 -0.24
CA GLY A 123 33.32 -19.88 0.58
C GLY A 123 34.77 -19.61 0.17
N SER A 124 35.02 -19.19 -1.07
CA SER A 124 36.31 -18.65 -1.52
C SER A 124 36.25 -17.13 -1.50
N ASP A 125 35.41 -16.55 -2.36
CA ASP A 125 35.47 -15.11 -2.70
C ASP A 125 34.46 -14.28 -1.88
N TYR A 126 33.40 -14.93 -1.39
CA TYR A 126 32.38 -14.28 -0.55
C TYR A 126 31.68 -15.30 0.35
N THR A 127 30.99 -14.84 1.39
CA THR A 127 30.15 -15.71 2.23
C THR A 127 28.72 -15.73 1.72
N ALA A 128 28.19 -16.93 1.41
CA ALA A 128 26.80 -17.08 0.99
C ALA A 128 25.84 -16.46 2.01
N THR A 129 24.96 -15.58 1.54
CA THR A 129 24.00 -14.87 2.38
C THR A 129 22.59 -15.05 1.83
N SER A 130 21.66 -15.41 2.69
CA SER A 130 20.23 -15.47 2.38
C SER A 130 19.40 -15.01 3.57
N GLY A 131 18.15 -14.64 3.31
CA GLY A 131 17.25 -14.15 4.36
C GLY A 131 15.98 -13.55 3.80
N SER A 132 15.30 -12.77 4.63
CA SER A 132 14.13 -11.98 4.23
C SER A 132 14.32 -10.52 4.61
N LEU A 133 14.01 -9.62 3.68
CA LEU A 133 13.85 -8.19 3.93
C LEU A 133 12.37 -7.88 4.07
N THR A 134 12.01 -7.10 5.09
CA THR A 134 10.65 -6.60 5.25
C THR A 134 10.64 -5.09 5.15
N PHE A 135 9.94 -4.57 4.15
CA PHE A 135 9.58 -3.17 4.06
C PHE A 135 8.44 -2.92 5.04
N ALA A 136 8.67 -2.04 6.02
CA ALA A 136 7.58 -1.52 6.84
C ALA A 136 6.57 -0.75 5.96
N PRO A 137 5.31 -0.59 6.39
CA PRO A 137 4.36 0.25 5.68
C PRO A 137 4.94 1.63 5.33
N GLY A 138 4.75 2.06 4.09
CA GLY A 138 5.29 3.32 3.56
C GLY A 138 6.78 3.29 3.16
N ALA A 139 7.56 2.29 3.58
CA ALA A 139 8.97 2.19 3.20
C ALA A 139 9.13 1.67 1.77
N THR A 140 10.09 2.23 1.04
CA THR A 140 10.39 1.83 -0.34
C THR A 140 11.82 1.36 -0.54
N VAL A 141 12.68 1.48 0.47
CA VAL A 141 14.10 1.10 0.39
C VAL A 141 14.47 0.20 1.56
N ALA A 142 15.14 -0.91 1.25
CA ALA A 142 15.77 -1.80 2.21
C ALA A 142 17.13 -2.24 1.66
N THR A 143 18.05 -2.60 2.53
CA THR A 143 19.40 -3.05 2.14
C THR A 143 19.76 -4.36 2.80
N PHE A 144 20.60 -5.15 2.14
CA PHE A 144 21.29 -6.27 2.76
C PHE A 144 22.77 -6.25 2.37
N THR A 145 23.60 -6.83 3.22
CA THR A 145 25.04 -6.91 3.01
C THR A 145 25.47 -8.33 2.74
N VAL A 146 26.48 -8.49 1.89
CA VAL A 146 27.15 -9.78 1.63
C VAL A 146 28.61 -9.62 2.04
N PRO A 147 29.14 -10.46 2.95
CA PRO A 147 30.56 -10.45 3.28
C PRO A 147 31.41 -10.91 2.09
N VAL A 148 32.47 -10.16 1.81
CA VAL A 148 33.45 -10.44 0.75
C VAL A 148 34.72 -10.93 1.41
N THR A 149 35.31 -11.98 0.85
CA THR A 149 36.60 -12.47 1.32
C THR A 149 37.69 -11.71 0.60
N ASN A 150 38.59 -11.09 1.37
CA ASN A 150 39.85 -10.60 0.83
C ASN A 150 40.85 -11.76 0.86
N ASP A 151 41.11 -12.36 -0.29
CA ASP A 151 42.12 -13.40 -0.40
C ASP A 151 43.46 -12.84 -0.93
N ALA A 152 44.47 -13.70 -0.98
CA ALA A 152 45.85 -13.30 -1.27
C ALA A 152 46.31 -13.70 -2.68
N LEU A 153 45.37 -14.06 -3.58
CA LEU A 153 45.69 -14.47 -4.95
C LEU A 153 45.90 -13.27 -5.88
#